data_AF-A0A3A8P0B6-F1
#
_entry.id   AF-A0A3A8P0B6-F1
#
_cell.length_a   1.000
_cell.length_b   1.000
_cell.length_c   1.000
_cell.angle_alpha   90.00
_cell.angle_beta   90.00
_cell.angle_gamma   90.00
#
_symmetry.space_group_name_H-M   'P 1'
#
loop_
_entity.id
_entity.type
_entity.pdbx_description
1 polymer ?
#
loop_
_entity_poly.entity_id
_entity_poly.type
_entity_poly.pdbx_seq_one_letter_code
_entity_poly.pdbx_strand_id
1 'polypeptide(L)'
;QDVYEKGEKLDFPDSVVELFQGQLGKPYQGFPKKLQEIILKGRKQLEGRPGESMPPVDFEQIQKELFEKLGRQVTSHDLLSYALYPKVFLDFEQFRQQFGDVSVLDTPTFFYGLRLGEEIEVEIEQGKTLIVK
;
A
#
# COMPACT_ATOMS: atom_id res chain seq x y z
N GLN A 1 -6.22 -7.12 32.88
CA GLN A 1 -6.41 -6.32 34.10
C GLN A 1 -5.56 -5.05 34.03
N ASP A 2 -4.26 -5.20 33.79
CA ASP A 2 -3.29 -4.10 33.64
C ASP A 2 -3.69 -3.02 32.61
N VAL A 3 -4.27 -3.40 31.47
CA VAL A 3 -4.74 -2.44 30.45
C VAL A 3 -5.85 -1.53 31.00
N TYR A 4 -6.75 -2.06 31.83
CA TYR A 4 -7.83 -1.27 32.43
C TYR A 4 -7.36 -0.41 33.61
N GLU A 5 -6.27 -0.79 34.26
CA GLU A 5 -5.75 -0.12 35.46
C GLU A 5 -4.66 0.91 35.14
N LYS A 6 -3.84 0.64 34.12
CA LYS A 6 -2.66 1.45 33.74
C LYS A 6 -2.71 1.97 32.31
N GLY A 7 -3.76 1.66 31.55
CA GLY A 7 -3.83 1.98 30.11
C GLY A 7 -3.74 3.47 29.78
N GLU A 8 -4.12 4.37 30.69
CA GLU A 8 -3.95 5.82 30.48
C GLU A 8 -2.47 6.22 30.30
N LYS A 9 -1.55 5.48 30.94
CA LYS A 9 -0.10 5.70 30.87
C LYS A 9 0.57 4.89 29.77
N LEU A 10 -0.14 3.98 29.11
CA LEU A 10 0.40 3.14 28.04
C LEU A 10 0.16 3.80 26.69
N ASP A 11 1.16 3.78 25.82
CA ASP A 11 0.99 4.18 24.43
C ASP A 11 0.60 2.97 23.60
N PHE A 12 -0.60 3.03 23.04
CA PHE A 12 -1.16 1.98 22.20
C PHE A 12 -0.66 2.15 20.75
N PRO A 13 -0.47 1.05 20.00
CA PRO A 13 -0.20 1.13 18.58
C PRO A 13 -1.29 1.91 17.83
N ASP A 14 -0.91 2.66 16.80
CA ASP A 14 -1.85 3.50 16.05
C ASP A 14 -3.01 2.70 15.47
N SER A 15 -2.76 1.47 14.99
CA SER A 15 -3.80 0.57 14.47
C SER A 15 -4.88 0.23 15.49
N VAL A 16 -4.53 0.14 16.78
CA VAL A 16 -5.49 -0.10 17.86
C VAL A 16 -6.28 1.18 18.12
N VAL A 17 -5.61 2.33 18.14
CA VAL A 17 -6.28 3.62 18.33
C VAL A 17 -7.27 3.89 17.21
N GLU A 18 -6.88 3.66 15.94
CA GLU A 18 -7.74 3.80 14.76
C GLU A 18 -8.94 2.85 14.77
N LEU A 19 -8.75 1.59 15.20
CA LEU A 19 -9.83 0.64 15.39
C LEU A 19 -10.86 1.18 16.40
N PHE A 20 -10.41 1.57 17.59
CA PHE A 20 -11.30 2.11 18.64
C PHE A 20 -11.86 3.49 18.30
N GLN A 21 -11.24 4.22 17.36
CA GLN A 21 -11.76 5.45 16.80
C GLN A 21 -12.94 5.19 15.84
N GLY A 22 -13.03 3.98 15.29
CA GLY A 22 -14.05 3.57 14.35
C GLY A 22 -13.65 3.69 12.88
N GLN A 23 -12.35 3.89 12.57
CA GLN A 23 -11.83 3.97 11.19
C GLN A 23 -12.06 2.67 10.39
N LEU A 24 -12.14 1.55 11.09
CA LEU A 24 -12.42 0.22 10.53
C LEU A 24 -13.92 -0.16 10.64
N GLY A 25 -14.77 0.80 11.03
CA GLY A 25 -16.17 0.56 11.37
C GLY A 25 -16.37 0.22 12.85
N LYS A 26 -17.61 -0.17 13.19
CA LYS A 26 -18.01 -0.49 14.56
C LYS A 26 -18.38 -1.97 14.66
N PRO A 27 -17.88 -2.71 15.67
CA PRO A 27 -18.26 -4.09 15.88
C PRO A 27 -19.74 -4.19 16.30
N TYR A 28 -20.31 -5.38 16.16
CA TYR A 28 -21.64 -5.67 16.68
C TYR A 28 -21.70 -5.33 18.18
N GLN A 29 -22.71 -4.58 18.60
CA GLN A 29 -22.88 -4.00 19.96
C GLN A 29 -21.87 -2.90 20.36
N GLY A 30 -20.95 -2.51 19.48
CA GLY A 30 -20.00 -1.42 19.71
C GLY A 30 -18.81 -1.80 20.61
N PHE A 31 -17.97 -0.81 20.90
CA PHE A 31 -16.78 -1.00 21.73
C PHE A 31 -17.11 -0.87 23.23
N PRO A 32 -16.39 -1.57 24.12
CA PRO A 32 -16.51 -1.36 25.56
C PRO A 32 -16.11 0.07 25.93
N LYS A 33 -17.06 0.87 26.45
CA LYS A 33 -16.88 2.33 26.66
C LYS A 33 -15.63 2.68 27.47
N LYS A 34 -15.42 2.02 28.62
CA LYS A 34 -14.26 2.25 29.48
C LYS A 34 -12.93 1.98 28.77
N LEU A 35 -12.87 0.92 27.97
CA LEU A 35 -11.66 0.57 27.23
C LEU A 35 -11.43 1.55 26.07
N GLN A 36 -12.51 1.94 25.38
CA GLN A 36 -12.46 2.91 24.31
C GLN A 36 -11.96 4.29 24.80
N GLU A 37 -12.44 4.76 25.96
CA GLU A 37 -11.97 6.00 26.57
C GLU A 37 -10.48 5.96 26.91
N ILE A 38 -10.02 4.85 27.52
CA ILE A 38 -8.60 4.64 27.87
C ILE A 38 -7.71 4.67 26.62
N ILE A 39 -8.14 4.02 25.53
CA ILE A 39 -7.35 3.92 24.29
C ILE A 39 -7.35 5.23 23.52
N LEU A 40 -8.51 5.92 23.45
CA LEU A 40 -8.64 7.14 22.65
C LEU A 40 -7.97 8.36 23.29
N LYS A 41 -7.79 8.39 24.62
CA LYS A 41 -7.15 9.50 25.34
C LYS A 41 -7.67 10.89 24.92
N GLY A 42 -8.98 11.01 24.68
CA GLY A 42 -9.64 12.25 24.23
C GLY A 42 -9.72 12.47 22.72
N ARG A 43 -9.22 11.55 21.87
CA ARG A 43 -9.44 11.58 20.42
C ARG A 43 -10.93 11.39 20.10
N LYS A 44 -11.43 12.13 19.10
CA LYS A 44 -12.83 12.05 18.67
C LYS A 44 -13.13 10.73 17.96
N GLN A 45 -14.26 10.14 18.32
CA GLN A 45 -14.81 8.96 17.68
C GLN A 45 -15.46 9.34 16.35
N LEU A 46 -15.36 8.44 15.36
CA LEU A 46 -16.13 8.53 14.13
C LEU A 46 -17.55 7.99 14.35
N GLU A 47 -18.51 8.72 13.79
CA GLU A 47 -19.90 8.31 13.71
C GLU A 47 -20.22 7.79 12.30
N GLY A 48 -21.05 6.74 12.21
CA GLY A 48 -21.43 6.17 10.93
C GLY A 48 -20.32 5.38 10.22
N ARG A 49 -20.41 5.35 8.89
CA ARG A 49 -19.48 4.64 8.01
C ARG A 49 -18.29 5.55 7.68
N PRO A 50 -17.03 5.12 7.88
CA PRO A 50 -15.85 5.96 7.66
C PRO A 50 -15.81 6.65 6.29
N GLY A 51 -16.12 5.88 5.24
CA GLY A 51 -16.16 6.37 3.87
C GLY A 51 -17.37 7.26 3.51
N GLU A 52 -18.23 7.61 4.47
CA GLU A 52 -19.31 8.59 4.27
C GLU A 52 -18.82 10.02 4.50
N SER A 53 -17.93 10.20 5.49
CA SER A 53 -17.31 11.50 5.78
C SER A 53 -16.07 11.81 4.94
N MET A 54 -15.56 10.83 4.18
CA MET A 54 -14.37 11.03 3.35
C MET A 54 -14.71 11.86 2.11
N PRO A 55 -13.90 12.89 1.79
CA PRO A 55 -14.07 13.63 0.55
C PRO A 55 -13.83 12.70 -0.66
N PRO A 56 -14.53 12.92 -1.78
CA PRO A 56 -14.29 12.18 -3.00
C PRO A 56 -12.87 12.43 -3.50
N VAL A 57 -12.26 11.40 -4.06
CA VAL A 57 -10.92 11.47 -4.67
C VAL A 57 -11.00 12.23 -5.99
N ASP A 58 -10.09 13.17 -6.22
CA ASP A 58 -9.93 13.87 -7.49
C ASP A 58 -8.99 13.09 -8.43
N PHE A 59 -9.59 12.30 -9.32
CA PHE A 59 -8.84 11.50 -10.29
C PHE A 59 -8.18 12.36 -11.38
N GLU A 60 -8.71 13.53 -11.72
CA GLU A 60 -8.11 14.41 -12.72
C GLU A 60 -6.81 15.03 -12.19
N GLN A 61 -6.81 15.42 -10.92
CA GLN A 61 -5.62 15.91 -10.25
C GLN A 61 -4.53 14.83 -10.19
N ILE A 62 -4.89 13.62 -9.75
CA ILE A 62 -3.95 12.49 -9.68
C ILE A 62 -3.39 12.18 -11.07
N GLN A 63 -4.22 12.23 -12.11
CA GLN A 63 -3.77 11.97 -13.48
C GLN A 63 -2.70 12.95 -13.94
N LYS A 64 -2.90 14.25 -13.69
CA LYS A 64 -1.93 15.28 -14.04
C LYS A 64 -0.62 15.11 -13.27
N GLU A 65 -0.70 14.87 -11.96
CA GLU A 65 0.47 14.65 -11.11
C GLU A 65 1.29 13.43 -11.58
N LEU A 66 0.62 12.32 -11.89
CA LEU A 66 1.29 11.12 -12.39
C LEU A 66 1.87 11.31 -13.79
N PHE A 67 1.20 12.05 -14.67
CA PHE A 67 1.73 12.32 -16.00
C PHE A 67 3.06 13.08 -15.93
N GLU A 68 3.14 14.10 -15.06
CA GLU A 68 4.38 14.85 -14.82
C GLU A 68 5.48 13.99 -14.20
N LYS A 69 5.14 13.13 -13.23
CA LYS A 69 6.11 12.26 -12.55
C LYS A 69 6.63 11.13 -13.41
N LEU A 70 5.77 10.50 -14.21
CA LEU A 70 6.11 9.32 -14.99
C LEU A 70 6.65 9.65 -16.39
N GLY A 71 6.35 10.84 -16.92
CA GLY A 71 6.75 11.24 -18.29
C GLY A 71 6.11 10.40 -19.40
N ARG A 72 5.02 9.68 -19.08
CA ARG A 72 4.25 8.83 -20.00
C ARG A 72 2.76 9.02 -19.76
N GLN A 73 1.94 8.56 -20.71
CA GLN A 73 0.50 8.50 -20.48
C GLN A 73 0.18 7.59 -19.29
N VAL A 74 -0.75 8.07 -18.46
CA VAL A 74 -1.23 7.38 -17.26
C VAL A 74 -2.48 6.58 -17.63
N THR A 75 -2.46 5.29 -17.35
CA THR A 75 -3.62 4.41 -17.56
C THR A 75 -4.57 4.47 -16.36
N SER A 76 -5.80 3.97 -16.53
CA SER A 76 -6.74 3.82 -15.40
C SER A 76 -6.21 2.90 -14.30
N HIS A 77 -5.39 1.90 -14.65
CA HIS A 77 -4.77 0.99 -13.69
C HIS A 77 -3.68 1.70 -12.88
N ASP A 78 -2.88 2.56 -13.52
CA ASP A 78 -1.87 3.40 -12.84
C ASP A 78 -2.54 4.33 -11.83
N LEU A 79 -3.64 4.99 -12.23
CA LEU A 79 -4.44 5.87 -11.38
C LEU A 79 -4.93 5.15 -10.12
N LEU A 80 -5.54 3.98 -10.29
CA LEU A 80 -6.06 3.19 -9.17
C LEU A 80 -4.94 2.64 -8.29
N SER A 81 -3.84 2.17 -8.88
CA SER A 81 -2.69 1.65 -8.14
C SER A 81 -2.06 2.74 -7.28
N TYR A 82 -1.91 3.95 -7.82
CA TYR A 82 -1.42 5.10 -7.07
C TYR A 82 -2.41 5.56 -6.00
N ALA A 83 -3.71 5.60 -6.29
CA ALA A 83 -4.73 5.98 -5.30
C ALA A 83 -4.77 5.02 -4.10
N LEU A 84 -4.49 3.74 -4.32
CA LEU A 84 -4.46 2.72 -3.27
C LEU A 84 -3.11 2.70 -2.51
N TYR A 85 -2.00 2.77 -3.23
CA TYR A 85 -0.65 2.66 -2.66
C TYR A 85 0.34 3.65 -3.30
N PRO A 86 0.26 4.96 -2.98
CA PRO A 86 1.01 6.00 -3.69
C PRO A 86 2.53 5.76 -3.69
N LYS A 87 3.09 5.47 -2.52
CA LYS A 87 4.53 5.25 -2.35
C LYS A 87 5.00 3.97 -3.05
N VAL A 88 4.30 2.86 -2.83
CA VAL A 88 4.66 1.55 -3.41
C VAL A 88 4.62 1.61 -4.94
N PHE A 89 3.61 2.29 -5.50
CA PHE A 89 3.51 2.49 -6.94
C PHE A 89 4.68 3.30 -7.50
N LEU A 90 5.05 4.42 -6.86
CA LEU A 90 6.19 5.24 -7.30
C LEU A 90 7.53 4.49 -7.18
N ASP A 91 7.73 3.77 -6.07
CA ASP A 91 8.93 2.93 -5.86
C ASP A 91 9.00 1.83 -6.94
N PHE A 92 7.86 1.22 -7.30
CA PHE A 92 7.76 0.23 -8.37
C PHE A 92 8.07 0.81 -9.76
N GLU A 93 7.56 2.00 -10.09
CA GLU A 93 7.85 2.65 -11.37
C GLU A 93 9.33 3.07 -11.46
N GLN A 94 9.94 3.55 -10.37
CA GLN A 94 11.38 3.79 -10.30
C GLN A 94 12.18 2.52 -10.52
N PHE A 95 11.77 1.42 -9.88
CA PHE A 95 12.39 0.11 -10.08
C PHE A 95 12.31 -0.35 -11.54
N ARG A 96 11.15 -0.19 -12.21
CA ARG A 96 10.99 -0.51 -13.63
C ARG A 96 11.83 0.37 -14.55
N GLN A 97 11.99 1.66 -14.23
CA GLN A 97 12.88 2.54 -14.99
C GLN A 97 14.35 2.11 -14.89
N GLN A 98 14.77 1.58 -13.74
CA GLN A 98 16.14 1.15 -13.52
C GLN A 98 16.43 -0.24 -14.09
N PHE A 99 15.52 -1.20 -13.93
CA PHE A 99 15.77 -2.62 -14.22
C PHE A 99 14.95 -3.18 -15.40
N GLY A 100 14.01 -2.40 -15.95
CA GLY A 100 13.10 -2.86 -16.99
C GLY A 100 12.03 -3.81 -16.45
N ASP A 101 11.49 -4.63 -17.34
CA ASP A 101 10.54 -5.67 -16.97
C ASP A 101 11.31 -6.92 -16.53
N VAL A 102 11.37 -7.14 -15.22
CA VAL A 102 11.99 -8.32 -14.61
C VAL A 102 11.00 -9.46 -14.38
N SER A 103 9.71 -9.26 -14.70
CA SER A 103 8.69 -10.30 -14.52
C SER A 103 8.80 -11.44 -15.52
N VAL A 104 9.54 -11.22 -16.61
CA VAL A 104 9.87 -12.23 -17.64
C VAL A 104 11.00 -13.17 -17.23
N LEU A 105 11.71 -12.88 -16.14
CA LEU A 105 12.75 -13.76 -15.61
C LEU A 105 12.12 -14.93 -14.85
N ASP A 106 12.76 -16.10 -14.93
CA ASP A 106 12.40 -17.21 -14.06
C ASP A 106 12.69 -16.87 -12.59
N THR A 107 11.96 -17.52 -11.68
CA THR A 107 12.02 -17.21 -10.25
C THR A 107 13.44 -17.36 -9.64
N PRO A 108 14.20 -18.44 -9.93
CA PRO A 108 15.60 -18.53 -9.51
C PRO A 108 16.46 -17.36 -9.98
N THR A 109 16.43 -17.02 -11.28
CA THR A 109 17.20 -15.91 -11.84
C THR A 109 16.81 -14.58 -11.21
N PHE A 110 15.52 -14.34 -11.00
CA PHE A 110 15.02 -13.11 -10.37
C PHE A 110 15.56 -12.94 -8.93
N PHE A 111 15.59 -14.00 -8.12
CA PHE A 111 16.01 -13.90 -6.72
C PHE A 111 17.53 -14.00 -6.51
N TYR A 112 18.23 -14.76 -7.35
CA TYR A 112 19.64 -15.12 -7.10
C TYR A 112 20.61 -14.69 -8.21
N GLY A 113 20.10 -14.18 -9.34
CA GLY A 113 20.91 -13.91 -10.52
C GLY A 113 21.44 -15.18 -11.17
N LEU A 114 22.51 -15.02 -11.96
CA LEU A 114 23.15 -16.11 -12.72
C LEU A 114 24.43 -16.59 -12.04
N ARG A 115 24.67 -17.90 -12.11
CA ARG A 115 25.95 -18.49 -11.72
C ARG A 115 26.97 -18.35 -12.84
N LEU A 116 28.24 -18.43 -12.49
CA LEU A 116 29.32 -18.36 -13.46
C LEU A 116 29.20 -19.53 -14.47
N GLY A 117 29.03 -19.20 -15.75
CA GLY A 117 28.87 -20.18 -16.84
C GLY A 117 27.45 -20.71 -17.03
N GLU A 118 26.47 -20.18 -16.32
CA GLU A 118 25.04 -20.47 -16.51
C GLU A 118 24.49 -19.65 -17.69
N GLU A 119 23.72 -20.29 -18.56
CA GLU A 119 23.09 -19.68 -19.72
C GLU A 119 21.57 -19.74 -19.54
N ILE A 120 20.89 -18.61 -19.73
CA ILE A 120 19.43 -18.53 -19.66
C ILE A 120 18.83 -17.98 -20.95
N GLU A 121 17.60 -18.38 -21.21
CA GLU A 121 16.75 -17.86 -22.27
C GLU A 121 15.64 -17.02 -21.66
N VAL A 122 15.57 -15.73 -21.99
CA VAL A 122 14.56 -14.79 -21.48
C VAL A 122 13.69 -14.32 -22.63
N GLU A 123 12.42 -14.73 -22.64
CA GLU A 123 11.43 -14.22 -23.60
C GLU A 123 10.92 -12.85 -23.15
N ILE A 124 11.43 -11.78 -23.78
CA ILE A 124 11.09 -10.40 -23.40
C ILE A 124 9.77 -9.91 -24.01
N GLU A 125 9.42 -10.45 -25.17
CA GLU A 125 8.16 -10.22 -25.88
C GLU A 125 7.85 -11.48 -26.70
N GLN A 126 6.61 -11.63 -27.13
CA GLN A 126 6.20 -12.77 -27.95
C GLN A 126 7.09 -12.90 -29.20
N GLY A 127 7.87 -13.99 -29.27
CA GLY A 127 8.80 -14.25 -30.38
C GLY A 127 10.12 -13.49 -30.32
N LYS A 128 10.46 -12.84 -29.19
CA LYS A 128 11.78 -12.23 -28.93
C LYS A 128 12.42 -12.86 -27.70
N THR A 129 13.45 -13.65 -27.92
CA THR A 129 14.23 -14.32 -26.87
C THR A 129 15.63 -13.74 -26.78
N LEU A 130 16.06 -13.37 -25.57
CA LEU A 130 17.44 -13.02 -25.25
C LEU A 130 18.16 -14.23 -24.65
N ILE A 131 19.35 -14.52 -25.16
CA ILE A 131 20.25 -15.51 -24.57
C ILE A 131 21.31 -14.77 -23.77
N VAL A 132 21.40 -15.07 -22.48
CA VAL A 132 22.35 -14.42 -21.54
C VAL A 132 23.27 -15.49 -20.97
N LYS A 133 24.59 -15.24 -21.00
CA LYS A 133 25.65 -16.14 -20.57
C LYS A 133 26.72 -15.41 -19.74
#